data_AF-A0A8C5N2B9-F1
#
_entry.id   AF-A0A8C5N2B9-F1
#
_cell.length_a   1.000
_cell.length_b   1.000
_cell.length_c   1.000
_cell.angle_alpha   90.00
_cell.angle_beta   90.00
_cell.angle_gamma   90.00
#
_symmetry.space_group_name_H-M   'P 1'
#
loop_
_entity.id
_entity.type
_entity.pdbx_description
1 polymer ?
#
loop_
_entity_poly.entity_id
_entity_poly.type
_entity_poly.pdbx_seq_one_letter_code
_entity_poly.pdbx_strand_id
1 'polypeptide(L)'
;MLRRRNLLTTLLIVLPWALLFTLWQQHPTIRYLTLQRKDTGDSATAKPLLNNLTQMKDEDLQCVHQQASHQTPVVVRTYVYSRPPPWSEDSPVIYVITPTYTRPVQKAELVRLLNTFLHVVNLHWIVVEDSPRKTKLVANLLEKAGLNFTHLNVESPHSSKMLGSKLPFRTPRGTAQRNLGLRWLRENINSTNPPEGVVYFADDDNTYALELFEEMRYTRTVAVWPVAFVGGLRYESPKVDPEGKVVGWKTVFDPDRPFAIDMAGFAVNLQLILKKSHANFKLEGVKGGYQETSLLNDLVTMDGLEPKAINCTKILVWHTRTERPTLVNEGKQGFTDPDIEI
;
A
#
# COMPACT_ATOMS: atom_id res chain seq x y z
N MET A 1 47.27 16.00 -44.40
CA MET A 1 46.69 14.70 -43.97
C MET A 1 45.41 14.89 -43.16
N LEU A 2 44.31 15.34 -43.79
CA LEU A 2 43.05 15.66 -43.07
C LEU A 2 41.80 15.06 -43.75
N ARG A 3 41.93 13.88 -44.39
CA ARG A 3 40.80 13.23 -45.11
C ARG A 3 40.50 11.78 -44.71
N ARG A 4 41.44 11.06 -44.06
CA ARG A 4 41.23 9.66 -43.64
C ARG A 4 40.54 9.50 -42.28
N ARG A 5 40.66 10.48 -41.37
CA ARG A 5 40.03 10.40 -40.04
C ARG A 5 38.50 10.49 -40.11
N ASN A 6 37.95 11.38 -40.94
CA ASN A 6 36.48 11.55 -41.04
C ASN A 6 35.76 10.35 -41.66
N LEU A 7 36.36 9.66 -42.63
CA LEU A 7 35.77 8.46 -43.24
C LEU A 7 35.59 7.33 -42.22
N LEU A 8 36.57 7.13 -41.34
CA LEU A 8 36.52 6.09 -40.32
C LEU A 8 35.43 6.37 -39.27
N THR A 9 35.27 7.64 -38.85
CA THR A 9 34.25 8.05 -37.88
C THR A 9 32.84 7.93 -38.46
N THR A 10 32.63 8.30 -39.73
CA THR A 10 31.34 8.09 -40.39
C THR A 10 31.00 6.61 -40.56
N LEU A 11 32.00 5.76 -40.83
CA LEU A 11 31.77 4.34 -41.10
C LEU A 11 31.59 3.51 -39.83
N LEU A 12 32.28 3.85 -38.74
CA LEU A 12 32.24 3.10 -37.48
C LEU A 12 31.21 3.61 -36.47
N ILE A 13 30.76 4.87 -36.59
CA ILE A 13 29.83 5.47 -35.61
C ILE A 13 28.51 5.85 -36.28
N VAL A 14 28.54 6.61 -37.37
CA VAL A 14 27.29 7.15 -37.95
C VAL A 14 26.48 6.06 -38.68
N LEU A 15 27.14 5.20 -39.45
CA LEU A 15 26.49 4.14 -40.23
C LEU A 15 25.76 3.10 -39.37
N PRO A 16 26.34 2.56 -38.28
CA PRO A 16 25.65 1.62 -37.40
C PRO A 16 24.43 2.24 -36.72
N TRP A 17 24.53 3.49 -36.26
CA TRP A 17 23.41 4.20 -35.62
C TRP A 17 22.29 4.53 -36.62
N ALA A 18 22.63 4.88 -37.86
CA ALA A 18 21.64 5.10 -38.93
C ALA A 18 20.93 3.80 -39.35
N LEU A 19 21.66 2.68 -39.42
CA LEU A 19 21.08 1.35 -39.66
C LEU A 19 20.17 0.91 -38.51
N LEU A 20 20.56 1.17 -37.26
CA LEU A 20 19.74 0.84 -36.09
C LEU A 20 18.45 1.68 -36.07
N PHE A 21 18.54 2.97 -36.41
CA PHE A 21 17.37 3.85 -36.50
C PHE A 21 16.42 3.46 -37.63
N THR A 22 16.94 3.07 -38.79
CA THR A 22 16.12 2.60 -39.93
C THR A 22 15.48 1.25 -39.64
N LEU A 23 16.18 0.32 -39.00
CA LEU A 23 15.60 -0.95 -38.53
C LEU A 23 14.51 -0.72 -37.47
N TRP A 24 14.70 0.23 -36.56
CA TRP A 24 13.71 0.58 -35.55
C TRP A 24 12.45 1.23 -36.17
N GLN A 25 12.62 2.09 -37.18
CA GLN A 25 11.49 2.68 -37.93
C GLN A 25 10.76 1.67 -38.82
N GLN A 26 11.45 0.65 -39.35
CA GLN A 26 10.83 -0.40 -40.16
C GLN A 26 10.09 -1.46 -39.32
N HIS A 27 10.44 -1.59 -38.04
CA HIS A 27 9.79 -2.50 -37.09
C HIS A 27 9.28 -1.76 -35.84
N PRO A 28 8.27 -0.86 -35.97
CA PRO A 28 7.57 -0.36 -34.81
C PRO A 28 6.90 -1.54 -34.11
N THR A 29 7.11 -1.62 -32.79
CA THR A 29 6.55 -2.60 -31.83
C THR A 29 5.03 -2.77 -31.89
N ILE A 30 4.34 -1.98 -32.71
CA ILE A 30 2.92 -2.07 -33.06
C ILE A 30 2.56 -3.40 -33.75
N ARG A 31 3.48 -4.06 -34.49
CA ARG A 31 3.20 -5.36 -35.14
C ARG A 31 3.12 -6.55 -34.18
N TYR A 32 3.75 -6.48 -33.00
CA TYR A 32 3.67 -7.57 -32.02
C TYR A 32 2.32 -7.57 -31.28
N LEU A 33 1.76 -6.39 -31.03
CA LEU A 33 0.44 -6.24 -30.39
C LEU A 33 -0.73 -6.61 -31.31
N THR A 34 -0.52 -6.66 -32.63
CA THR A 34 -1.56 -7.08 -33.58
C THR A 34 -1.62 -8.59 -33.81
N LEU A 35 -0.53 -9.33 -33.56
CA LEU A 35 -0.54 -10.79 -33.62
C LEU A 35 -1.19 -11.41 -32.38
N GLN A 36 -0.99 -10.82 -31.20
CA GLN A 36 -1.64 -11.30 -29.96
C GLN A 36 -3.15 -10.99 -29.88
N ARG A 37 -3.63 -10.05 -30.70
CA ARG A 37 -5.07 -9.71 -30.82
C ARG A 37 -5.80 -10.53 -31.90
N LYS A 38 -5.06 -11.31 -32.71
CA LYS A 38 -5.64 -12.09 -33.82
C LYS A 38 -5.98 -13.53 -33.41
N ASP A 39 -5.48 -14.01 -32.28
CA ASP A 39 -5.81 -15.33 -31.71
C ASP A 39 -6.98 -15.29 -30.71
N THR A 40 -7.60 -14.13 -30.50
CA THR A 40 -8.90 -14.00 -29.82
C THR A 40 -9.90 -13.35 -30.77
N GLY A 41 -10.29 -14.12 -31.79
CA GLY A 41 -11.38 -13.75 -32.67
C GLY A 41 -12.72 -13.79 -31.94
N ASP A 42 -13.48 -12.71 -32.03
CA ASP A 42 -14.88 -12.77 -32.43
C ASP A 42 -15.31 -11.45 -33.11
N SER A 43 -15.44 -11.56 -34.43
CA SER A 43 -16.39 -10.93 -35.36
C SER A 43 -17.22 -9.72 -34.91
N ALA A 44 -16.92 -8.55 -35.50
CA ALA A 44 -17.93 -7.66 -36.09
C ALA A 44 -17.26 -6.45 -36.80
N THR A 45 -17.21 -6.51 -38.13
CA THR A 45 -16.90 -5.41 -39.03
C THR A 45 -18.07 -4.43 -39.15
N ALA A 46 -17.85 -3.14 -38.94
CA ALA A 46 -18.66 -2.08 -39.54
C ALA A 46 -17.80 -0.84 -39.81
N LYS A 47 -17.56 -0.55 -41.09
CA LYS A 47 -17.01 0.73 -41.58
C LYS A 47 -18.16 1.75 -41.66
N PRO A 48 -17.88 3.05 -41.47
CA PRO A 48 -18.89 4.10 -41.51
C PRO A 48 -19.06 4.61 -42.95
N LEU A 49 -20.30 4.82 -43.40
CA LEU A 49 -20.57 5.62 -44.59
C LEU A 49 -21.85 6.41 -44.40
N LEU A 50 -21.63 7.72 -44.35
CA LEU A 50 -22.59 8.79 -44.19
C LEU A 50 -23.11 9.21 -45.58
N ASN A 51 -24.37 9.67 -45.61
CA ASN A 51 -25.05 10.46 -46.63
C ASN A 51 -25.51 9.78 -47.93
N ASN A 52 -26.83 9.69 -48.11
CA ASN A 52 -27.55 10.60 -49.01
C ASN A 52 -29.08 10.43 -48.88
N LEU A 53 -29.75 11.54 -48.61
CA LEU A 53 -31.21 11.74 -48.63
C LEU A 53 -31.54 12.60 -49.85
N THR A 54 -32.46 12.13 -50.70
CA THR A 54 -33.32 12.87 -51.67
C THR A 54 -34.05 11.78 -52.46
N GLN A 55 -35.34 11.82 -52.84
CA GLN A 55 -36.44 12.78 -52.75
C GLN A 55 -37.70 12.02 -53.24
N MET A 56 -38.86 12.20 -52.58
CA MET A 56 -40.26 12.13 -53.09
C MET A 56 -40.75 10.82 -53.77
N LYS A 57 -41.99 10.34 -53.60
CA LYS A 57 -43.29 11.03 -53.55
C LYS A 57 -44.40 10.07 -53.07
N ASP A 58 -45.48 10.65 -52.56
CA ASP A 58 -46.66 10.06 -51.91
C ASP A 58 -47.34 8.88 -52.63
N GLU A 59 -47.88 7.95 -51.83
CA GLU A 59 -49.28 7.53 -51.94
C GLU A 59 -49.78 6.91 -50.61
N ASP A 60 -50.99 7.32 -50.22
CA ASP A 60 -51.68 7.10 -48.95
C ASP A 60 -51.75 5.63 -48.52
N LEU A 61 -51.27 5.35 -47.30
CA LEU A 61 -51.76 4.21 -46.52
C LEU A 61 -51.88 4.62 -45.04
N GLN A 62 -53.12 4.73 -44.57
CA GLN A 62 -53.46 4.87 -43.16
C GLN A 62 -52.88 3.71 -42.36
N CYS A 63 -51.76 3.96 -41.67
CA CYS A 63 -51.20 3.02 -40.71
C CYS A 63 -51.77 3.28 -39.33
N VAL A 64 -52.52 2.28 -38.84
CA VAL A 64 -52.94 2.10 -37.46
C VAL A 64 -51.76 2.35 -36.52
N HIS A 65 -51.91 3.32 -35.61
CA HIS A 65 -50.92 3.60 -34.58
C HIS A 65 -50.95 2.47 -33.54
N GLN A 66 -50.33 1.34 -33.85
CA GLN A 66 -49.92 0.39 -32.81
C GLN A 66 -48.82 1.05 -32.00
N GLN A 67 -49.13 1.41 -30.76
CA GLN A 67 -48.14 1.76 -29.75
C GLN A 67 -47.25 0.53 -29.50
N ALA A 68 -46.21 0.37 -30.31
CA ALA A 68 -45.11 -0.50 -29.98
C ALA A 68 -44.36 0.15 -28.82
N SER A 69 -44.58 -0.36 -27.60
CA SER A 69 -43.77 -0.07 -26.44
C SER A 69 -42.36 -0.59 -26.69
N HIS A 70 -41.54 0.17 -27.42
CA HIS A 70 -40.10 -0.06 -27.47
C HIS A 70 -39.52 0.34 -26.11
N GLN A 71 -39.63 -0.57 -25.15
CA GLN A 71 -38.76 -0.60 -23.99
C GLN A 71 -37.36 -0.91 -24.53
N THR A 72 -36.57 0.13 -24.76
CA THR A 72 -35.13 -0.03 -24.92
C THR A 72 -34.61 -0.73 -23.68
N PRO A 73 -33.98 -1.92 -23.79
CA PRO A 73 -33.43 -2.58 -22.62
C PRO A 73 -32.36 -1.68 -22.05
N VAL A 74 -32.61 -1.14 -20.85
CA VAL A 74 -31.60 -0.45 -20.07
C VAL A 74 -30.56 -1.50 -19.74
N VAL A 75 -29.44 -1.50 -20.46
CA VAL A 75 -28.28 -2.31 -20.12
C VAL A 75 -27.67 -1.70 -18.86
N VAL A 76 -28.14 -2.16 -17.70
CA VAL A 76 -27.50 -1.86 -16.42
C VAL A 76 -26.15 -2.57 -16.43
N ARG A 77 -25.09 -1.81 -16.69
CA ARG A 77 -23.71 -2.29 -16.47
C ARG A 77 -23.48 -2.32 -14.96
N THR A 78 -23.78 -3.44 -14.32
CA THR A 78 -23.33 -3.69 -12.95
C THR A 78 -21.81 -3.80 -12.99
N TYR A 79 -21.12 -2.90 -12.29
CA TYR A 79 -19.70 -3.04 -12.07
C TYR A 79 -19.48 -4.31 -11.23
N VAL A 80 -18.87 -5.34 -11.83
CA VAL A 80 -18.54 -6.61 -11.16
C VAL A 80 -17.56 -6.39 -9.99
N TYR A 81 -16.93 -5.22 -9.92
CA TYR A 81 -15.95 -4.84 -8.90
C TYR A 81 -16.37 -3.57 -8.15
N SER A 82 -16.90 -3.72 -6.95
CA SER A 82 -17.12 -2.63 -5.99
C SER A 82 -15.90 -2.45 -5.10
N ARG A 83 -15.56 -1.20 -4.76
CA ARG A 83 -14.49 -0.86 -3.81
C ARG A 83 -15.06 -0.05 -2.63
N PRO A 84 -14.77 -0.44 -1.38
CA PRO A 84 -14.06 -1.67 -1.00
C PRO A 84 -14.86 -2.94 -1.36
N PRO A 85 -14.20 -4.12 -1.41
CA PRO A 85 -14.89 -5.39 -1.49
C PRO A 85 -15.93 -5.53 -0.38
N PRO A 86 -17.06 -6.21 -0.62
CA PRO A 86 -18.03 -6.49 0.42
C PRO A 86 -17.39 -7.31 1.55
N TRP A 87 -17.88 -7.11 2.77
CA TRP A 87 -17.43 -7.89 3.92
C TRP A 87 -17.85 -9.36 3.75
N SER A 88 -16.95 -10.27 4.10
CA SER A 88 -17.16 -11.72 4.08
C SER A 88 -17.24 -12.26 5.50
N GLU A 89 -18.30 -12.99 5.87
CA GLU A 89 -18.41 -13.57 7.21
C GLU A 89 -17.36 -14.66 7.47
N ASP A 90 -16.85 -15.30 6.41
CA ASP A 90 -15.89 -16.40 6.48
C ASP A 90 -14.42 -15.94 6.49
N SER A 91 -14.16 -14.62 6.49
CA SER A 91 -12.80 -14.08 6.35
C SER A 91 -12.34 -13.32 7.60
N PRO A 92 -11.15 -13.63 8.14
CA PRO A 92 -10.59 -12.89 9.26
C PRO A 92 -10.43 -11.40 8.98
N VAL A 93 -10.67 -10.58 10.00
CA VAL A 93 -10.52 -9.12 9.93
C VAL A 93 -9.05 -8.73 10.07
N ILE A 94 -8.56 -7.87 9.17
CA ILE A 94 -7.22 -7.28 9.27
C ILE A 94 -7.34 -5.90 9.93
N TYR A 95 -6.93 -5.80 11.18
CA TYR A 95 -6.83 -4.55 11.92
C TYR A 95 -5.49 -3.89 11.64
N VAL A 96 -5.50 -2.85 10.82
CA VAL A 96 -4.29 -2.11 10.45
C VAL A 96 -4.15 -0.89 11.34
N ILE A 97 -3.13 -0.88 12.20
CA ILE A 97 -2.79 0.27 13.05
C ILE A 97 -1.78 1.15 12.30
N THR A 98 -2.21 2.36 11.94
CA THR A 98 -1.40 3.34 11.22
C THR A 98 -1.18 4.58 12.08
N PRO A 99 0.02 4.75 12.67
CA PRO A 99 0.40 6.02 13.28
C PRO A 99 0.62 7.06 12.17
N THR A 100 0.14 8.29 12.37
CA THR A 100 0.37 9.39 11.43
C THR A 100 0.61 10.71 12.19
N TYR A 101 1.16 11.71 11.52
CA TYR A 101 1.38 13.03 12.09
C TYR A 101 1.37 14.13 11.03
N THR A 102 1.04 15.35 11.44
CA THR A 102 0.94 16.51 10.55
C THR A 102 2.28 16.89 9.95
N ARG A 103 2.35 16.84 8.61
CA ARG A 103 3.49 17.26 7.79
C ARG A 103 3.01 17.51 6.34
N PRO A 104 3.78 18.21 5.50
CA PRO A 104 3.34 18.55 4.14
C PRO A 104 2.86 17.38 3.28
N VAL A 105 3.46 16.20 3.45
CA VAL A 105 3.10 15.01 2.65
C VAL A 105 1.99 14.16 3.27
N GLN A 106 1.51 14.47 4.49
CA GLN A 106 0.60 13.59 5.25
C GLN A 106 -0.63 13.15 4.44
N LYS A 107 -1.32 14.09 3.78
CA LYS A 107 -2.51 13.77 3.00
C LYS A 107 -2.19 12.85 1.83
N ALA A 108 -1.14 13.16 1.08
CA ALA A 108 -0.70 12.34 -0.05
C ALA A 108 -0.35 10.89 0.38
N GLU A 109 0.29 10.76 1.54
CA GLU A 109 0.66 9.47 2.16
C GLU A 109 -0.57 8.64 2.51
N LEU A 110 -1.52 9.24 3.23
CA LEU A 110 -2.78 8.58 3.58
C LEU A 110 -3.62 8.26 2.35
N VAL A 111 -3.63 9.11 1.33
CA VAL A 111 -4.36 8.86 0.07
C VAL A 111 -3.79 7.66 -0.68
N ARG A 112 -2.48 7.54 -0.84
CA ARG A 112 -1.89 6.38 -1.52
C ARG A 112 -2.08 5.09 -0.73
N LEU A 113 -2.04 5.17 0.60
CA LEU A 113 -2.29 4.02 1.46
C LEU A 113 -3.76 3.57 1.39
N LEU A 114 -4.69 4.52 1.47
CA LEU A 114 -6.13 4.30 1.27
C LEU A 114 -6.41 3.61 -0.07
N ASN A 115 -5.79 4.07 -1.16
CA ASN A 115 -5.96 3.47 -2.48
C ASN A 115 -5.56 1.98 -2.50
N THR A 116 -4.53 1.59 -1.73
CA THR A 116 -4.16 0.18 -1.57
C THR A 116 -5.18 -0.58 -0.72
N PHE A 117 -5.58 -0.02 0.42
CA PHE A 117 -6.49 -0.67 1.38
C PHE A 117 -7.91 -0.89 0.82
N LEU A 118 -8.35 -0.04 -0.11
CA LEU A 118 -9.60 -0.21 -0.85
C LEU A 118 -9.70 -1.50 -1.66
N HIS A 119 -8.62 -2.26 -1.80
CA HIS A 119 -8.61 -3.56 -2.46
C HIS A 119 -8.64 -4.76 -1.50
N VAL A 120 -8.55 -4.52 -0.18
CA VAL A 120 -8.40 -5.58 0.83
C VAL A 120 -9.75 -5.89 1.47
N VAL A 121 -10.17 -7.16 1.40
CA VAL A 121 -11.40 -7.65 2.04
C VAL A 121 -11.25 -7.60 3.57
N ASN A 122 -12.32 -7.25 4.29
CA ASN A 122 -12.40 -7.22 5.75
C ASN A 122 -11.24 -6.45 6.43
N LEU A 123 -10.87 -5.31 5.88
CA LEU A 123 -9.87 -4.43 6.50
C LEU A 123 -10.55 -3.40 7.40
N HIS A 124 -10.07 -3.29 8.64
CA HIS A 124 -10.43 -2.23 9.57
C HIS A 124 -9.23 -1.33 9.84
N TRP A 125 -9.32 -0.06 9.42
CA TRP A 125 -8.19 0.87 9.47
C TRP A 125 -8.21 1.73 10.74
N ILE A 126 -7.26 1.49 11.65
CA ILE A 126 -7.11 2.25 12.90
C ILE A 126 -6.05 3.33 12.68
N VAL A 127 -6.49 4.55 12.40
CA VAL A 127 -5.59 5.71 12.22
C VAL A 127 -5.42 6.44 13.53
N VAL A 128 -4.17 6.59 13.97
CA VAL A 128 -3.82 7.21 15.24
C VAL A 128 -2.90 8.41 15.03
N GLU A 129 -3.44 9.61 15.20
CA GLU A 129 -2.67 10.85 15.01
C GLU A 129 -1.77 11.18 16.21
N ASP A 130 -0.50 11.54 15.95
CA ASP A 130 0.36 12.26 16.90
C ASP A 130 -0.07 13.73 16.98
N SER A 131 -1.19 13.95 17.67
CA SER A 131 -1.81 15.27 17.82
C SER A 131 -2.64 15.30 19.12
N PRO A 132 -2.74 16.47 19.80
CA PRO A 132 -3.61 16.63 20.97
C PRO A 132 -5.11 16.48 20.62
N ARG A 133 -5.47 16.59 19.34
CA ARG A 133 -6.85 16.44 18.85
C ARG A 133 -6.87 15.82 17.46
N LYS A 134 -7.98 15.16 17.12
CA LYS A 134 -8.27 14.71 15.75
C LYS A 134 -8.27 15.91 14.80
N THR A 135 -7.50 15.84 13.72
CA THR A 135 -7.42 16.92 12.73
C THR A 135 -8.59 16.84 11.74
N LYS A 136 -9.03 18.00 11.23
CA LYS A 136 -10.08 18.06 10.20
C LYS A 136 -9.66 17.33 8.93
N LEU A 137 -8.40 17.45 8.54
CA LEU A 137 -7.83 16.80 7.36
C LEU A 137 -8.01 15.28 7.42
N VAL A 138 -7.56 14.64 8.51
CA VAL A 138 -7.66 13.18 8.65
C VAL A 138 -9.11 12.73 8.84
N ALA A 139 -9.91 13.46 9.62
CA ALA A 139 -11.33 13.15 9.78
C ALA A 139 -12.07 13.16 8.43
N ASN A 140 -11.92 14.23 7.65
CA ASN A 140 -12.56 14.37 6.33
C ASN A 140 -12.08 13.31 5.33
N LEU A 141 -10.78 12.94 5.37
CA LEU A 141 -10.23 11.89 4.52
C LEU A 141 -10.86 10.53 4.85
N LEU A 142 -10.97 10.19 6.13
CA LEU A 142 -11.52 8.92 6.59
C LEU A 142 -13.03 8.81 6.33
N GLU A 143 -13.79 9.89 6.57
CA GLU A 143 -15.23 9.92 6.25
C GLU A 143 -15.52 9.67 4.77
N LYS A 144 -14.61 10.10 3.87
CA LYS A 144 -14.70 9.89 2.43
C LYS A 144 -14.00 8.63 1.94
N ALA A 145 -13.31 7.90 2.83
CA ALA A 145 -12.47 6.76 2.46
C ALA A 145 -13.28 5.57 1.97
N GLY A 146 -14.53 5.41 2.42
CA GLY A 146 -15.36 4.24 2.13
C GLY A 146 -14.88 2.95 2.81
N LEU A 147 -13.85 3.02 3.67
CA LEU A 147 -13.35 1.90 4.47
C LEU A 147 -14.00 1.88 5.86
N ASN A 148 -13.99 0.72 6.51
CA ASN A 148 -14.23 0.67 7.96
C ASN A 148 -12.99 1.23 8.68
N PHE A 149 -13.18 2.19 9.58
CA PHE A 149 -12.07 2.84 10.26
C PHE A 149 -12.38 3.20 11.71
N THR A 150 -11.31 3.37 12.49
CA THR A 150 -11.33 4.00 13.80
C THR A 150 -10.32 5.15 13.78
N HIS A 151 -10.79 6.35 14.07
CA HIS A 151 -9.94 7.55 14.16
C HIS A 151 -9.63 7.88 15.62
N LEU A 152 -8.36 7.78 15.99
CA LEU A 152 -7.83 8.05 17.34
C LEU A 152 -6.74 9.14 17.29
N ASN A 153 -6.37 9.68 18.45
CA ASN A 153 -5.27 10.62 18.57
C ASN A 153 -4.61 10.51 19.96
N VAL A 154 -3.29 10.68 19.99
CA VAL A 154 -2.51 10.84 21.23
C VAL A 154 -1.26 11.63 20.90
N GLU A 155 -1.00 12.68 21.65
CA GLU A 155 0.21 13.47 21.47
C GLU A 155 1.42 12.76 22.10
N SER A 156 2.50 12.59 21.33
CA SER A 156 3.75 12.09 21.88
C SER A 156 4.39 13.15 22.79
N PRO A 157 4.96 12.78 23.96
CA PRO A 157 5.61 13.72 24.88
C PRO A 157 6.69 14.57 24.18
N HIS A 158 6.78 15.87 24.51
CA HIS A 158 7.71 16.81 23.85
C HIS A 158 9.18 16.35 23.86
N SER A 159 9.61 15.63 24.90
CA SER A 159 10.96 15.05 25.02
C SER A 159 11.30 14.07 23.89
N SER A 160 10.30 13.37 23.33
CA SER A 160 10.46 12.43 22.21
C SER A 160 10.56 13.11 20.84
N LYS A 161 10.12 14.38 20.73
CA LYS A 161 10.05 15.15 19.48
C LYS A 161 11.32 15.96 19.19
N MET A 162 12.21 16.17 20.18
CA MET A 162 13.44 16.96 19.97
C MET A 162 14.43 16.26 19.02
N LEU A 163 14.59 16.85 17.83
CA LEU A 163 15.59 16.46 16.85
C LEU A 163 16.94 17.08 17.26
N GLY A 164 17.89 16.27 17.72
CA GLY A 164 19.28 16.73 17.96
C GLY A 164 19.84 16.52 19.38
N SER A 165 19.11 15.90 20.31
CA SER A 165 19.74 15.50 21.58
C SER A 165 20.60 14.25 21.35
N LYS A 166 21.87 14.30 21.77
CA LYS A 166 22.83 13.18 21.75
C LYS A 166 22.51 12.12 22.81
N LEU A 167 21.25 11.98 23.23
CA LEU A 167 20.90 10.98 24.24
C LEU A 167 20.72 9.60 23.58
N PRO A 168 21.33 8.54 24.14
CA PRO A 168 21.28 7.19 23.58
C PRO A 168 19.89 6.51 23.67
N PHE A 169 18.92 7.17 24.32
CA PHE A 169 17.57 6.66 24.54
C PHE A 169 16.55 7.60 23.88
N ARG A 170 16.25 7.35 22.60
CA ARG A 170 15.20 8.07 21.88
C ARG A 170 13.98 7.16 21.74
N THR A 171 12.84 7.59 22.25
CA THR A 171 11.56 6.93 21.97
C THR A 171 11.31 6.97 20.46
N PRO A 172 11.13 5.82 19.79
CA PRO A 172 10.81 5.81 18.37
C PRO A 172 9.49 6.55 18.09
N ARG A 173 9.39 7.14 16.89
CA ARG A 173 8.15 7.79 16.45
C ARG A 173 7.03 6.74 16.34
N GLY A 174 5.80 7.15 16.63
CA GLY A 174 4.62 6.28 16.53
C GLY A 174 4.40 5.36 17.74
N THR A 175 5.30 5.31 18.72
CA THR A 175 5.19 4.36 19.85
C THR A 175 3.90 4.52 20.66
N ALA A 176 3.60 5.75 21.08
CA ALA A 176 2.39 6.05 21.86
C ALA A 176 1.13 5.75 21.04
N GLN A 177 1.17 6.02 19.75
CA GLN A 177 0.07 5.83 18.81
C GLN A 177 -0.20 4.34 18.58
N ARG A 178 0.83 3.52 18.35
CA ARG A 178 0.70 2.06 18.25
C ARG A 178 0.15 1.44 19.53
N ASN A 179 0.64 1.89 20.69
CA ASN A 179 0.12 1.44 21.99
C ASN A 179 -1.34 1.87 22.23
N LEU A 180 -1.74 3.05 21.77
CA LEU A 180 -3.15 3.47 21.83
C LEU A 180 -4.03 2.59 20.93
N GLY A 181 -3.56 2.22 19.74
CA GLY A 181 -4.25 1.27 18.87
C GLY A 181 -4.41 -0.11 19.53
N LEU A 182 -3.36 -0.64 20.14
CA LEU A 182 -3.41 -1.88 20.92
C LEU A 182 -4.39 -1.81 22.10
N ARG A 183 -4.40 -0.68 22.83
CA ARG A 183 -5.35 -0.44 23.91
C ARG A 183 -6.78 -0.41 23.40
N TRP A 184 -7.05 0.31 22.31
CA TRP A 184 -8.37 0.39 21.72
C TRP A 184 -8.90 -1.00 21.35
N LEU A 185 -8.07 -1.85 20.72
CA LEU A 185 -8.45 -3.24 20.41
C LEU A 185 -8.88 -4.01 21.67
N ARG A 186 -8.10 -3.90 22.75
CA ARG A 186 -8.39 -4.59 24.03
C ARG A 186 -9.66 -4.09 24.71
N GLU A 187 -9.97 -2.81 24.56
CA GLU A 187 -11.14 -2.18 25.19
C GLU A 187 -12.43 -2.37 24.38
N ASN A 188 -12.33 -2.51 23.05
CA ASN A 188 -13.49 -2.49 22.15
C ASN A 188 -13.82 -3.85 21.53
N ILE A 189 -12.89 -4.81 21.58
CA ILE A 189 -13.13 -6.17 21.06
C ILE A 189 -13.44 -7.10 22.23
N ASN A 190 -14.55 -7.84 22.10
CA ASN A 190 -14.98 -8.80 23.09
C ASN A 190 -13.93 -9.91 23.28
N SER A 191 -13.33 -9.96 24.47
CA SER A 191 -12.29 -10.96 24.79
C SER A 191 -12.83 -12.38 25.01
N THR A 192 -14.14 -12.54 25.25
CA THR A 192 -14.77 -13.85 25.50
C THR A 192 -15.06 -14.60 24.20
N ASN A 193 -15.47 -13.88 23.16
CA ASN A 193 -15.68 -14.45 21.82
C ASN A 193 -15.16 -13.46 20.77
N PRO A 194 -13.82 -13.32 20.66
CA PRO A 194 -13.24 -12.40 19.70
C PRO A 194 -13.45 -12.91 18.27
N PRO A 195 -13.72 -12.04 17.29
CA PRO A 195 -13.72 -12.43 15.90
C PRO A 195 -12.34 -12.96 15.49
N GLU A 196 -12.31 -13.80 14.45
CA GLU A 196 -11.04 -14.12 13.81
C GLU A 196 -10.43 -12.87 13.19
N GLY A 197 -9.16 -12.62 13.48
CA GLY A 197 -8.49 -11.43 12.97
C GLY A 197 -7.02 -11.36 13.30
N VAL A 198 -6.37 -10.41 12.64
CA VAL A 198 -4.94 -10.16 12.74
C VAL A 198 -4.69 -8.66 12.91
N VAL A 199 -3.65 -8.33 13.65
CA VAL A 199 -3.21 -6.96 13.91
C VAL A 199 -1.92 -6.73 13.14
N TYR A 200 -1.90 -5.68 12.32
CA TYR A 200 -0.74 -5.29 11.52
C TYR A 200 -0.39 -3.83 11.78
N PHE A 201 0.90 -3.54 11.98
CA PHE A 201 1.40 -2.17 12.17
C PHE A 201 1.93 -1.64 10.84
N ALA A 202 1.21 -0.68 10.25
CA ALA A 202 1.51 -0.13 8.93
C ALA A 202 1.76 1.38 9.03
N ASP A 203 3.02 1.79 8.99
CA ASP A 203 3.39 3.21 8.91
C ASP A 203 2.89 3.83 7.60
N ASP A 204 2.52 5.11 7.65
CA ASP A 204 1.79 5.75 6.55
C ASP A 204 2.63 6.03 5.28
N ASP A 205 3.95 5.88 5.34
CA ASP A 205 4.89 6.15 4.24
C ASP A 205 5.46 4.90 3.55
N ASN A 206 5.12 3.72 4.05
CA ASN A 206 5.55 2.44 3.52
C ASN A 206 4.73 2.05 2.27
N THR A 207 5.22 1.07 1.51
CA THR A 207 4.52 0.52 0.33
C THR A 207 4.18 -0.94 0.56
N TYR A 208 2.95 -1.33 0.24
CA TYR A 208 2.39 -2.65 0.54
C TYR A 208 1.83 -3.32 -0.71
N ALA A 209 2.25 -4.55 -1.01
CA ALA A 209 1.63 -5.36 -2.05
C ALA A 209 0.30 -5.94 -1.55
N LEU A 210 -0.69 -6.09 -2.44
CA LEU A 210 -1.98 -6.70 -2.07
C LEU A 210 -1.83 -8.14 -1.54
N GLU A 211 -0.90 -8.89 -2.12
CA GLU A 211 -0.57 -10.26 -1.70
C GLU A 211 -0.15 -10.35 -0.22
N LEU A 212 0.47 -9.30 0.33
CA LEU A 212 0.86 -9.26 1.74
C LEU A 212 -0.33 -9.46 2.69
N PHE A 213 -1.48 -8.87 2.35
CA PHE A 213 -2.68 -8.93 3.18
C PHE A 213 -3.28 -10.34 3.20
N GLU A 214 -3.16 -11.07 2.09
CA GLU A 214 -3.60 -12.47 2.05
C GLU A 214 -2.63 -13.40 2.78
N GLU A 215 -1.32 -13.14 2.71
CA GLU A 215 -0.31 -13.88 3.48
C GLU A 215 -0.51 -13.77 5.00
N MET A 216 -0.87 -12.57 5.48
CA MET A 216 -1.05 -12.33 6.92
C MET A 216 -2.42 -12.74 7.46
N ARG A 217 -3.47 -12.81 6.62
CA ARG A 217 -4.88 -12.93 7.04
C ARG A 217 -5.13 -14.10 8.00
N TYR A 218 -4.47 -15.22 7.78
CA TYR A 218 -4.66 -16.47 8.53
C TYR A 218 -3.56 -16.74 9.58
N THR A 219 -2.94 -15.69 10.11
CA THR A 219 -1.95 -15.79 11.19
C THR A 219 -2.57 -16.38 12.45
N ARG A 220 -1.98 -17.45 12.99
CA ARG A 220 -2.43 -18.14 14.21
C ARG A 220 -1.72 -17.62 15.46
N THR A 221 -0.45 -17.27 15.34
CA THR A 221 0.37 -16.69 16.42
C THR A 221 0.98 -15.36 15.98
N VAL A 222 2.15 -15.40 15.36
CA VAL A 222 2.86 -14.23 14.81
C VAL A 222 3.47 -14.64 13.48
N ALA A 223 3.03 -13.97 12.41
CA ALA A 223 3.57 -14.17 11.07
C ALA A 223 4.71 -13.20 10.81
N VAL A 224 5.73 -13.64 10.07
CA VAL A 224 6.90 -12.83 9.72
C VAL A 224 7.26 -12.97 8.25
N TRP A 225 7.82 -11.90 7.67
CA TRP A 225 8.24 -11.86 6.27
C TRP A 225 9.39 -10.87 6.04
N PRO A 226 10.04 -10.92 4.87
CA PRO A 226 11.08 -9.96 4.49
C PRO A 226 10.55 -8.55 4.30
N VAL A 227 11.38 -7.55 4.62
CA VAL A 227 11.09 -6.14 4.41
C VAL A 227 12.22 -5.51 3.59
N ALA A 228 11.88 -4.78 2.53
CA ALA A 228 12.87 -4.06 1.74
C ALA A 228 13.21 -2.68 2.33
N PHE A 229 14.43 -2.21 2.05
CA PHE A 229 14.94 -0.87 2.38
C PHE A 229 15.05 -0.57 3.89
N VAL A 230 15.28 -1.59 4.70
CA VAL A 230 15.52 -1.51 6.14
C VAL A 230 16.96 -1.89 6.48
N GLY A 231 17.43 -1.52 7.67
CA GLY A 231 18.76 -1.91 8.18
C GLY A 231 19.96 -1.44 7.34
N GLY A 232 19.77 -0.47 6.43
CA GLY A 232 20.80 -0.07 5.47
C GLY A 232 21.06 -1.10 4.37
N LEU A 233 20.13 -2.01 4.13
CA LEU A 233 20.23 -3.11 3.18
C LEU A 233 19.18 -3.01 2.08
N ARG A 234 19.34 -3.82 1.02
CA ARG A 234 18.28 -4.00 0.02
C ARG A 234 17.02 -4.57 0.67
N TYR A 235 17.18 -5.53 1.57
CA TYR A 235 16.13 -6.08 2.41
C TYR A 235 16.74 -6.80 3.63
N GLU A 236 15.95 -6.92 4.68
CA GLU A 236 16.17 -7.84 5.79
C GLU A 236 15.13 -8.98 5.72
N SER A 237 15.47 -10.17 6.20
CA SER A 237 14.61 -11.36 6.09
C SER A 237 14.83 -12.32 7.26
N PRO A 238 13.78 -12.99 7.77
CA PRO A 238 13.95 -14.13 8.67
C PRO A 238 14.79 -15.26 8.01
N LYS A 239 15.65 -15.91 8.78
CA LYS A 239 16.30 -17.17 8.38
C LYS A 239 15.33 -18.31 8.67
N VAL A 240 14.94 -19.04 7.63
CA VAL A 240 14.04 -20.18 7.73
C VAL A 240 14.82 -21.45 7.39
N ASP A 241 14.69 -22.48 8.22
CA ASP A 241 15.29 -23.80 7.99
C ASP A 241 14.47 -24.64 6.97
N PRO A 242 14.96 -25.80 6.52
CA PRO A 242 14.22 -26.69 5.61
C PRO A 242 12.87 -27.15 6.14
N GLU A 243 12.70 -27.21 7.47
CA GLU A 243 11.47 -27.60 8.15
C GLU A 243 10.43 -26.46 8.25
N GLY A 244 10.77 -25.26 7.75
CA GLY A 244 9.87 -24.11 7.75
C GLY A 244 9.79 -23.38 9.09
N LYS A 245 10.83 -23.48 9.92
CA LYS A 245 10.95 -22.77 11.19
C LYS A 245 11.93 -21.61 11.10
N VAL A 246 11.62 -20.54 11.82
CA VAL A 246 12.51 -19.39 11.92
C VAL A 246 13.64 -19.74 12.89
N VAL A 247 14.88 -19.69 12.42
CA VAL A 247 16.08 -20.04 13.19
C VAL A 247 17.01 -18.84 13.43
N GLY A 248 16.59 -17.65 13.00
CA GLY A 248 17.32 -16.41 13.22
C GLY A 248 17.01 -15.38 12.14
N TRP A 249 17.93 -14.45 11.91
CA TRP A 249 17.68 -13.28 11.07
C TRP A 249 18.83 -13.00 10.08
N LYS A 250 18.48 -12.61 8.85
CA LYS A 250 19.39 -12.13 7.81
C LYS A 250 19.44 -10.59 7.86
N THR A 251 20.16 -10.08 8.84
CA THR A 251 20.38 -8.64 9.07
C THR A 251 21.87 -8.37 9.31
N VAL A 252 22.31 -7.12 9.15
CA VAL A 252 23.68 -6.69 9.50
C VAL A 252 23.70 -5.97 10.85
N PHE A 253 22.68 -5.16 11.14
CA PHE A 253 22.56 -4.47 12.42
C PHE A 253 22.05 -5.45 13.49
N ASP A 254 22.93 -5.78 14.44
CA ASP A 254 22.63 -6.52 15.66
C ASP A 254 21.78 -7.80 15.43
N PRO A 255 22.28 -8.76 14.64
CA PRO A 255 21.50 -9.94 14.22
C PRO A 255 21.14 -10.89 15.36
N ASP A 256 21.83 -10.79 16.51
CA ASP A 256 21.61 -11.61 17.69
C ASP A 256 20.48 -11.08 18.59
N ARG A 257 19.86 -9.94 18.22
CA ARG A 257 18.68 -9.44 18.93
C ARG A 257 17.52 -10.45 18.80
N PRO A 258 16.70 -10.65 19.87
CA PRO A 258 15.71 -11.72 19.88
C PRO A 258 14.78 -11.72 18.65
N PHE A 259 14.32 -10.54 18.24
CA PHE A 259 13.54 -10.36 17.01
C PHE A 259 14.18 -9.32 16.11
N ALA A 260 15.10 -9.76 15.23
CA ALA A 260 15.77 -8.88 14.28
C ALA A 260 14.94 -8.58 13.02
N ILE A 261 13.82 -7.88 13.23
CA ILE A 261 12.84 -7.53 12.21
C ILE A 261 12.36 -6.08 12.36
N ASP A 262 11.95 -5.49 11.25
CA ASP A 262 11.29 -4.18 11.18
C ASP A 262 9.80 -4.27 11.54
N MET A 263 9.21 -3.14 11.98
CA MET A 263 7.79 -3.03 12.33
C MET A 263 6.86 -3.55 11.23
N ALA A 264 7.16 -3.29 9.96
CA ALA A 264 6.35 -3.71 8.83
C ALA A 264 6.50 -5.21 8.49
N GLY A 265 7.41 -5.92 9.15
CA GLY A 265 7.79 -7.29 8.85
C GLY A 265 6.96 -8.37 9.55
N PHE A 266 6.01 -8.02 10.40
CA PHE A 266 5.21 -9.00 11.14
C PHE A 266 3.75 -8.60 11.34
N ALA A 267 2.88 -9.60 11.50
CA ALA A 267 1.52 -9.44 11.99
C ALA A 267 1.24 -10.40 13.16
N VAL A 268 0.33 -10.02 14.03
CA VAL A 268 0.01 -10.76 15.26
C VAL A 268 -1.44 -11.19 15.23
N ASN A 269 -1.73 -12.43 15.60
CA ASN A 269 -3.10 -12.88 15.80
C ASN A 269 -3.82 -12.02 16.85
N LEU A 270 -5.04 -11.58 16.55
CA LEU A 270 -5.81 -10.70 17.43
C LEU A 270 -6.04 -11.32 18.81
N GLN A 271 -6.39 -12.61 18.87
CA GLN A 271 -6.65 -13.30 20.13
C GLN A 271 -5.40 -13.32 21.02
N LEU A 272 -4.20 -13.41 20.43
CA LEU A 272 -2.95 -13.31 21.17
C LEU A 272 -2.74 -11.91 21.77
N ILE A 273 -3.06 -10.84 21.02
CA ILE A 273 -3.02 -9.45 21.52
C ILE A 273 -3.99 -9.22 22.70
N LEU A 274 -5.19 -9.79 22.61
CA LEU A 274 -6.21 -9.69 23.66
C LEU A 274 -5.80 -10.49 24.91
N LYS A 275 -5.33 -11.73 24.72
CA LYS A 275 -4.87 -12.62 25.81
C LYS A 275 -3.65 -12.06 26.55
N LYS A 276 -2.71 -11.44 25.83
CA LYS A 276 -1.49 -10.82 26.38
C LYS A 276 -1.73 -9.32 26.60
N SER A 277 -2.69 -8.97 27.45
CA SER A 277 -3.15 -7.59 27.67
C SER A 277 -2.07 -6.63 28.17
N HIS A 278 -1.00 -7.14 28.80
CA HIS A 278 0.14 -6.35 29.28
C HIS A 278 1.19 -6.03 28.19
N ALA A 279 1.21 -6.79 27.09
CA ALA A 279 2.23 -6.65 26.04
C ALA A 279 2.08 -5.32 25.30
N ASN A 280 3.08 -4.45 25.35
CA ASN A 280 3.05 -3.15 24.67
C ASN A 280 4.45 -2.80 24.17
N PHE A 281 4.54 -1.90 23.20
CA PHE A 281 5.84 -1.33 22.84
C PHE A 281 6.37 -0.50 24.01
N LYS A 282 7.62 -0.76 24.40
CA LYS A 282 8.27 0.03 25.47
C LYS A 282 8.53 1.46 24.98
N LEU A 283 8.14 2.44 25.80
CA LEU A 283 8.29 3.87 25.50
C LEU A 283 9.70 4.40 25.79
N GLU A 284 10.33 3.89 26.84
CA GLU A 284 11.63 4.37 27.34
C GLU A 284 12.60 3.21 27.57
N GLY A 285 13.90 3.52 27.62
CA GLY A 285 14.95 2.53 27.88
C GLY A 285 15.17 1.50 26.76
N VAL A 286 14.61 1.73 25.58
CA VAL A 286 14.76 0.84 24.42
C VAL A 286 15.97 1.27 23.59
N LYS A 287 16.93 0.36 23.42
CA LYS A 287 18.06 0.54 22.50
C LYS A 287 17.53 0.76 21.07
N GLY A 288 18.19 1.60 20.28
CA GLY A 288 17.83 1.81 18.87
C GLY A 288 17.66 0.47 18.13
N GLY A 289 16.53 0.30 17.44
CA GLY A 289 16.15 -0.93 16.75
C GLY A 289 15.50 -2.00 17.62
N TYR A 290 15.38 -1.88 18.95
CA TYR A 290 14.81 -2.94 19.81
C TYR A 290 13.32 -2.79 20.13
N GLN A 291 12.60 -1.92 19.41
CA GLN A 291 11.21 -1.65 19.72
C GLN A 291 10.31 -2.85 19.40
N GLU A 292 10.51 -3.46 18.24
CA GLU A 292 9.78 -4.64 17.78
C GLU A 292 9.98 -5.79 18.77
N THR A 293 11.24 -6.04 19.16
CA THR A 293 11.61 -6.98 20.21
C THR A 293 10.87 -6.73 21.51
N SER A 294 10.66 -5.46 21.90
CA SER A 294 10.01 -5.13 23.17
C SER A 294 8.57 -5.60 23.26
N LEU A 295 7.85 -5.66 22.14
CA LEU A 295 6.51 -6.22 22.06
C LEU A 295 6.55 -7.73 21.85
N LEU A 296 7.33 -8.20 20.87
CA LEU A 296 7.32 -9.60 20.45
C LEU A 296 7.78 -10.56 21.55
N ASN A 297 8.72 -10.15 22.41
CA ASN A 297 9.15 -10.93 23.57
C ASN A 297 8.01 -11.30 24.53
N ASP A 298 6.98 -10.45 24.66
CA ASP A 298 5.84 -10.70 25.55
C ASP A 298 4.75 -11.58 24.87
N LEU A 299 4.83 -11.72 23.54
CA LEU A 299 3.82 -12.38 22.72
C LEU A 299 4.21 -13.80 22.31
N VAL A 300 5.45 -14.01 21.85
CA VAL A 300 5.85 -15.24 21.16
C VAL A 300 7.33 -15.57 21.39
N THR A 301 7.71 -16.83 21.18
CA THR A 301 9.11 -17.26 21.05
C THR A 301 9.46 -17.51 19.58
N MET A 302 10.74 -17.68 19.24
CA MET A 302 11.18 -17.93 17.86
C MET A 302 10.44 -19.13 17.21
N ASP A 303 10.24 -20.22 17.95
CA ASP A 303 9.58 -21.45 17.48
C ASP A 303 8.10 -21.26 17.11
N GLY A 304 7.48 -20.22 17.70
CA GLY A 304 6.09 -19.84 17.48
C GLY A 304 5.88 -18.88 16.31
N LEU A 305 6.93 -18.51 15.57
CA LEU A 305 6.83 -17.67 14.39
C LEU A 305 6.36 -18.47 13.17
N GLU A 306 5.52 -17.84 12.33
CA GLU A 306 5.04 -18.37 11.07
C GLU A 306 5.71 -17.65 9.89
N PRO A 307 6.68 -18.26 9.19
CA PRO A 307 7.27 -17.62 8.02
C PRO A 307 6.25 -17.55 6.88
N LYS A 308 6.11 -16.36 6.28
CA LYS A 308 5.26 -16.10 5.10
C LYS A 308 6.11 -15.74 3.89
N ALA A 309 5.49 -15.32 2.79
CA ALA A 309 6.14 -14.85 1.58
C ALA A 309 7.10 -15.92 1.00
N ILE A 310 6.57 -17.15 0.85
CA ILE A 310 7.30 -18.33 0.36
C ILE A 310 8.56 -18.57 1.21
N ASN A 311 8.39 -18.95 2.48
CA ASN A 311 9.49 -19.15 3.45
C ASN A 311 10.49 -17.99 3.48
N CYS A 312 9.96 -16.76 3.49
CA CYS A 312 10.74 -15.53 3.57
C CYS A 312 11.70 -15.30 2.38
N THR A 313 11.33 -15.75 1.18
CA THR A 313 12.11 -15.57 -0.06
C THR A 313 11.58 -14.48 -0.99
N LYS A 314 10.37 -13.97 -0.74
CA LYS A 314 9.72 -12.92 -1.53
C LYS A 314 9.57 -11.61 -0.75
N ILE A 315 9.74 -10.48 -1.43
CA ILE A 315 9.50 -9.14 -0.87
C ILE A 315 8.07 -8.71 -1.21
N LEU A 316 7.27 -8.40 -0.19
CA LEU A 316 5.87 -7.95 -0.33
C LEU A 316 5.60 -6.59 0.34
N VAL A 317 6.61 -6.04 1.03
CA VAL A 317 6.54 -4.75 1.71
C VAL A 317 7.88 -4.02 1.60
N TRP A 318 7.81 -2.70 1.41
CA TRP A 318 8.97 -1.83 1.26
C TRP A 318 8.87 -0.67 2.25
N HIS A 319 9.93 -0.47 3.04
CA HIS A 319 10.06 0.68 3.92
C HIS A 319 10.48 1.92 3.11
N THR A 320 9.61 2.36 2.21
CA THR A 320 9.80 3.59 1.44
C THR A 320 9.83 4.81 2.36
N ARG A 321 10.49 5.88 1.91
CA ARG A 321 10.50 7.17 2.60
C ARG A 321 10.28 8.26 1.57
N THR A 322 9.44 9.22 1.91
CA THR A 322 9.17 10.36 1.03
C THR A 322 10.10 11.51 1.39
N GLU A 323 10.70 12.11 0.37
CA GLU A 323 11.54 13.29 0.56
C GLU A 323 10.73 14.47 1.09
N ARG A 324 11.38 15.34 1.84
CA ARG A 324 10.74 16.57 2.31
C ARG A 324 10.50 17.51 1.13
N PRO A 325 9.27 17.99 0.89
CA PRO A 325 9.01 18.93 -0.19
C PRO A 325 9.81 20.24 -0.04
N THR A 326 10.32 20.76 -1.14
CA THR A 326 11.03 22.04 -1.21
C THR A 326 10.01 23.18 -1.34
N LEU A 327 9.73 23.86 -0.23
CA LEU A 327 8.75 24.96 -0.16
C LEU A 327 9.44 26.34 -0.04
N VAL A 328 10.60 26.52 -0.69
CA VAL A 328 11.41 27.75 -0.57
C VAL A 328 10.68 28.99 -1.10
N ASN A 329 9.81 28.81 -2.10
CA ASN A 329 9.06 29.90 -2.72
C ASN A 329 7.84 30.36 -1.89
N GLU A 330 7.49 29.66 -0.81
CA GLU A 330 6.51 30.18 0.17
C GLU A 330 7.03 31.42 0.89
N GLY A 331 8.35 31.61 0.93
CA GLY A 331 8.97 32.73 1.63
C GLY A 331 8.63 32.74 3.14
N LYS A 332 8.87 33.89 3.79
CA LYS A 332 8.55 34.06 5.23
C LYS A 332 7.12 34.50 5.49
N GLN A 333 6.47 35.07 4.48
CA GLN A 333 5.12 35.65 4.59
C GLN A 333 4.02 34.67 4.14
N GLY A 334 4.40 33.52 3.56
CA GLY A 334 3.48 32.66 2.82
C GLY A 334 3.26 33.18 1.40
N PHE A 335 3.17 32.29 0.43
CA PHE A 335 2.82 32.62 -0.96
C PHE A 335 1.49 32.00 -1.35
N THR A 336 1.30 30.71 -1.03
CA THR A 336 0.04 30.03 -1.31
C THR A 336 -1.02 30.38 -0.27
N ASP A 337 -2.28 30.20 -0.65
CA ASP A 337 -3.40 30.35 0.25
C ASP A 337 -3.34 29.26 1.35
N PRO A 338 -3.15 29.63 2.63
CA PRO A 338 -3.01 28.67 3.72
C PRO A 338 -4.30 27.88 4.00
N ASP A 339 -5.45 28.31 3.46
CA ASP A 339 -6.73 27.62 3.60
C ASP A 339 -6.91 26.49 2.56
N ILE A 340 -6.04 26.40 1.54
CA ILE A 340 -6.04 25.31 0.57
C ILE A 340 -5.32 24.07 1.16
N GLU A 341 -6.12 23.05 1.49
CA GLU A 341 -5.62 21.79 2.07
C GLU A 341 -4.85 20.93 1.04
N ILE A 342 -3.55 20.70 1.30
CA ILE A 342 -2.64 19.87 0.49
C ILE A 342 -2.43 18.45 1.01
#